data_AF-A0A2A3EG97-F1
#
_entry.id   AF-A0A2A3EG97-F1
#
_cell.length_a   1.000
_cell.length_b   1.000
_cell.length_c   1.000
_cell.angle_alpha   90.00
_cell.angle_beta   90.00
_cell.angle_gamma   90.00
#
_symmetry.space_group_name_H-M   'P 1'
#
loop_
_entity.id
_entity.type
_entity.pdbx_description
1 polymer ?
#
loop_
_entity_poly.entity_id
_entity_poly.type
_entity_poly.pdbx_seq_one_letter_code
_entity_poly.pdbx_strand_id
1 'polypeptide(L)'
;MTEKIKSLFQKAKIDVKFMNAGKGHKLTDSTSTSGSTSIVEPIKRVEPTKEAKVAGQAALARLEAKECNTKRFNTSYAAIKAQVKRELEQERKAQQKAQQKNHVQSEEKIENTIKDNFTLAVTNVCYRCPYLSDEILSQDEWKIKIKKFLYEQLKGEEAGLTSCLIIRNCNSKKEKVDICIETLGKYLENIINYPEEEKYKKIRMQNKIFQDKVMPIEGALEFLNAAGFRQKKILNNDKEEDFLIWSADNCSIEDVTTLFEALKTAQPIPLELDRNLQVLLPMQASTRTELPPSFFNLSPEDIEKEQQLRSEAVERDQMLRTKAMRERDEKQKLRKYKFSLIRIKFPDNLILQGTFFVHETFQNVVNFVSENLINNERPFSLKKLPQTTFSEDTFDKTLLELGLFPATLLMFFWKNKSEETNLNESVGYLKEELLSMIQPA
;
A
#
# COMPACT_ATOMS: atom_id res chain seq x y z
N MET A 1 48.41 -0.60 2.99
CA MET A 1 47.13 -1.21 2.56
C MET A 1 47.28 -2.46 1.69
N THR A 2 48.45 -2.70 1.09
CA THR A 2 48.74 -3.87 0.23
C THR A 2 48.92 -5.20 0.97
N GLU A 3 49.40 -5.18 2.22
CA GLU A 3 49.58 -6.38 3.06
C GLU A 3 48.25 -7.06 3.48
N LYS A 4 47.20 -6.25 3.76
CA LYS A 4 45.86 -6.77 4.13
C LYS A 4 45.12 -7.42 2.95
N ILE A 5 45.44 -7.01 1.73
CA ILE A 5 44.87 -7.60 0.51
C ILE A 5 45.56 -8.94 0.23
N LYS A 6 46.88 -9.04 0.44
CA LYS A 6 47.61 -10.32 0.32
C LYS A 6 47.12 -11.38 1.30
N SER A 7 46.76 -11.02 2.54
CA SER A 7 46.24 -11.99 3.52
C SER A 7 44.81 -12.48 3.20
N LEU A 8 43.99 -11.66 2.52
CA LEU A 8 42.69 -12.08 1.99
C LEU A 8 42.81 -13.11 0.86
N PHE A 9 43.76 -12.89 -0.07
CA PHE A 9 44.01 -13.86 -1.15
C PHE A 9 44.69 -15.15 -0.66
N GLN A 10 45.48 -15.09 0.41
CA GLN A 10 46.05 -16.29 1.03
C GLN A 10 44.99 -17.14 1.75
N LYS A 11 44.02 -16.52 2.44
CA LYS A 11 42.88 -17.26 3.04
C LYS A 11 42.01 -17.92 1.98
N ALA A 12 41.68 -17.21 0.90
CA ALA A 12 40.93 -17.78 -0.22
C ALA A 12 41.65 -18.96 -0.91
N LYS A 13 42.99 -18.92 -0.98
CA LYS A 13 43.79 -20.05 -1.50
C LYS A 13 43.80 -21.28 -0.58
N ILE A 14 43.61 -21.11 0.74
CA ILE A 14 43.56 -22.23 1.70
C ILE A 14 42.18 -22.92 1.63
N ASP A 15 41.09 -22.15 1.52
CA ASP A 15 39.74 -22.70 1.44
C ASP A 15 39.49 -23.48 0.13
N VAL A 16 40.09 -23.04 -0.99
CA VAL A 16 40.06 -23.80 -2.26
C VAL A 16 40.87 -25.10 -2.16
N LYS A 17 41.92 -25.16 -1.33
CA LYS A 17 42.66 -26.41 -1.07
C LYS A 17 41.89 -27.39 -0.18
N PHE A 18 41.02 -26.92 0.72
CA PHE A 18 40.12 -27.77 1.49
C PHE A 18 38.94 -28.31 0.68
N MET A 19 38.48 -27.59 -0.35
CA MET A 19 37.46 -28.08 -1.28
C MET A 19 37.99 -29.13 -2.28
N ASN A 20 39.30 -29.16 -2.52
CA ASN A 20 39.96 -30.16 -3.37
C ASN A 20 40.58 -31.33 -2.58
N ALA A 21 40.48 -31.36 -1.25
CA ALA A 21 40.87 -32.50 -0.44
C ALA A 21 39.67 -33.44 -0.24
N GLY A 22 39.74 -34.59 -0.94
CA GLY A 22 38.87 -35.77 -0.95
C GLY A 22 37.80 -35.99 0.14
N LYS A 23 36.71 -36.66 -0.30
CA LYS A 23 35.52 -37.08 0.46
C LYS A 23 35.80 -38.05 1.63
N GLY A 24 35.26 -37.71 2.81
CA GLY A 24 34.28 -38.49 3.59
C GLY A 24 34.71 -39.81 4.27
N HIS A 25 34.60 -39.84 5.60
CA HIS A 25 34.69 -41.06 6.42
C HIS A 25 33.35 -41.82 6.45
N LYS A 26 33.39 -43.16 6.44
CA LYS A 26 32.23 -44.07 6.40
C LYS A 26 31.87 -44.60 7.80
N LEU A 27 30.59 -44.93 7.99
CA LEU A 27 30.02 -45.60 9.18
C LEU A 27 30.44 -47.08 9.29
N THR A 28 31.73 -47.39 9.28
CA THR A 28 32.25 -48.75 9.50
C THR A 28 33.50 -48.84 10.39
N ASP A 29 33.89 -47.76 11.09
CA ASP A 29 35.01 -47.86 12.02
C ASP A 29 34.57 -48.57 13.30
N SER A 30 34.85 -49.86 13.33
CA SER A 30 34.70 -50.73 14.49
C SER A 30 35.90 -50.50 15.41
N THR A 31 35.68 -49.81 16.53
CA THR A 31 36.61 -49.84 17.66
C THR A 31 36.45 -51.18 18.36
N SER A 32 37.46 -52.03 18.26
CA SER A 32 37.56 -53.29 18.95
C SER A 32 37.93 -53.09 20.43
N THR A 33 37.12 -53.63 21.34
CA THR A 33 37.61 -54.11 22.65
C THR A 33 36.82 -55.34 23.13
N SER A 34 37.54 -56.45 23.18
CA SER A 34 37.43 -57.60 24.11
C SER A 34 36.08 -58.32 24.31
N GLY A 35 35.98 -59.51 23.71
CA GLY A 35 35.04 -60.57 24.11
C GLY A 35 35.54 -61.92 23.58
N SER A 36 35.71 -62.89 24.48
CA SER A 36 36.41 -64.16 24.31
C SER A 36 35.80 -65.13 23.29
N THR A 37 36.67 -65.86 22.60
CA THR A 37 36.39 -66.98 21.70
C THR A 37 35.78 -68.19 22.41
N SER A 38 34.73 -68.77 21.81
CA SER A 38 34.51 -70.21 21.84
C SER A 38 34.29 -70.69 20.41
N ILE A 39 35.08 -71.69 20.00
CA ILE A 39 35.05 -72.29 18.67
C ILE A 39 33.95 -73.35 18.70
N VAL A 40 32.94 -73.23 17.83
CA VAL A 40 31.96 -74.28 17.55
C VAL A 40 32.03 -74.62 16.07
N GLU A 41 32.20 -75.91 15.78
CA GLU A 41 32.34 -76.48 14.44
C GLU A 41 31.11 -76.21 13.53
N PRO A 42 31.29 -76.17 12.19
CA PRO A 42 30.20 -75.85 11.27
C PRO A 42 29.19 -77.00 11.13
N ILE A 43 27.96 -76.76 11.57
CA ILE A 43 26.82 -77.65 11.36
C ILE A 43 26.46 -77.66 9.86
N LYS A 44 26.38 -78.86 9.26
CA LYS A 44 25.93 -79.05 7.87
C LYS A 44 24.50 -78.55 7.67
N ARG A 45 24.29 -77.75 6.62
CA ARG A 45 23.03 -77.08 6.28
C ARG A 45 21.92 -78.11 6.03
N VAL A 46 20.90 -78.13 6.89
CA VAL A 46 19.70 -78.96 6.69
C VAL A 46 18.85 -78.33 5.59
N GLU A 47 18.35 -79.15 4.66
CA GLU A 47 17.46 -78.65 3.62
C GLU A 47 16.16 -78.08 4.21
N PRO A 48 15.65 -76.97 3.65
CA PRO A 48 14.45 -76.34 4.15
C PRO A 48 13.24 -77.29 4.05
N THR A 49 12.47 -77.33 5.13
CA THR A 49 11.23 -78.11 5.25
C THR A 49 10.23 -77.72 4.16
N LYS A 50 9.28 -78.62 3.85
CA LYS A 50 8.31 -78.41 2.76
C LYS A 50 7.52 -77.10 2.92
N GLU A 51 7.19 -76.72 4.15
CA GLU A 51 6.54 -75.45 4.48
C GLU A 51 7.44 -74.23 4.20
N ALA A 52 8.74 -74.33 4.50
CA ALA A 52 9.69 -73.27 4.20
C ALA A 52 9.92 -73.10 2.68
N LYS A 53 9.87 -74.21 1.91
CA LYS A 53 9.91 -74.16 0.44
C LYS A 53 8.64 -73.52 -0.13
N VAL A 54 7.46 -73.84 0.41
CA VAL A 54 6.18 -73.23 0.00
C VAL A 54 6.13 -71.73 0.36
N ALA A 55 6.59 -71.35 1.55
CA ALA A 55 6.70 -69.96 1.96
C ALA A 55 7.70 -69.18 1.09
N GLY A 56 8.84 -69.80 0.74
CA GLY A 56 9.83 -69.22 -0.17
C GLY A 56 9.27 -69.01 -1.59
N GLN A 57 8.51 -69.98 -2.10
CA GLN A 57 7.86 -69.87 -3.41
C GLN A 57 6.75 -68.80 -3.40
N ALA A 58 5.98 -68.69 -2.31
CA ALA A 58 5.00 -67.62 -2.13
C ALA A 58 5.65 -66.23 -2.01
N ALA A 59 6.85 -66.12 -1.42
CA ALA A 59 7.61 -64.88 -1.35
C ALA A 59 8.18 -64.46 -2.71
N LEU A 60 8.64 -65.42 -3.52
CA LEU A 60 9.10 -65.16 -4.90
C LEU A 60 7.96 -64.69 -5.80
N ALA A 61 6.78 -65.31 -5.72
CA ALA A 61 5.59 -64.87 -6.44
C ALA A 61 5.16 -63.43 -6.06
N ARG A 62 5.39 -63.02 -4.81
CA ARG A 62 5.14 -61.63 -4.36
C ARG A 62 6.18 -60.65 -4.88
N LEU A 63 7.43 -61.07 -5.12
CA LEU A 63 8.46 -60.22 -5.72
C LEU A 63 8.23 -60.06 -7.23
N GLU A 64 7.87 -61.12 -7.95
CA GLU A 64 7.53 -61.05 -9.38
C GLU A 64 6.28 -60.18 -9.64
N ALA A 65 5.26 -60.26 -8.77
CA ALA A 65 4.10 -59.37 -8.82
C ALA A 65 4.44 -57.89 -8.49
N LYS A 66 5.57 -57.64 -7.82
CA LYS A 66 6.07 -56.29 -7.52
C LYS A 66 6.88 -55.72 -8.69
N GLU A 67 7.57 -56.58 -9.45
CA GLU A 67 8.30 -56.22 -10.68
C GLU A 67 7.38 -55.85 -11.84
N CYS A 68 6.18 -56.45 -11.93
CA CYS A 68 5.20 -56.05 -12.95
C CYS A 68 4.54 -54.69 -12.66
N ASN A 69 4.55 -54.23 -11.40
CA ASN A 69 3.98 -52.94 -10.99
C ASN A 69 5.02 -51.79 -11.00
N THR A 70 6.32 -52.10 -10.99
CA THR A 70 7.38 -51.07 -11.02
C THR A 70 7.54 -50.41 -12.39
N LYS A 71 7.04 -51.02 -13.47
CA LYS A 71 7.07 -50.42 -14.83
C LYS A 71 6.05 -49.30 -15.05
N ARG A 72 5.14 -49.01 -14.12
CA ARG A 72 4.16 -47.90 -14.21
C ARG A 72 4.48 -46.68 -13.35
N PHE A 73 5.57 -46.68 -12.58
CA PHE A 73 5.96 -45.57 -11.70
C PHE A 73 7.17 -44.78 -12.20
N ASN A 74 7.28 -44.59 -13.52
CA ASN A 74 8.18 -43.62 -14.13
C ASN A 74 7.38 -42.45 -14.75
N THR A 75 6.41 -41.91 -14.00
CA THR A 75 6.07 -40.49 -14.18
C THR A 75 7.23 -39.70 -13.62
N SER A 76 8.22 -39.42 -14.47
CA SER A 76 9.36 -38.60 -14.10
C SER A 76 8.86 -37.28 -13.49
N TYR A 77 9.60 -36.70 -12.55
CA TYR A 77 9.28 -35.38 -11.99
C TYR A 77 8.97 -34.34 -13.08
N ALA A 78 9.58 -34.50 -14.27
CA ALA A 78 9.29 -33.71 -15.47
C ALA A 78 7.87 -33.91 -16.04
N ALA A 79 7.33 -35.13 -16.02
CA ALA A 79 5.95 -35.42 -16.47
C ALA A 79 4.91 -34.81 -15.52
N ILE A 80 5.14 -34.89 -14.21
CA ILE A 80 4.29 -34.25 -13.19
C ILE A 80 4.36 -32.72 -13.36
N LYS A 81 5.55 -32.15 -13.54
CA LYS A 81 5.75 -30.72 -13.80
C LYS A 81 5.08 -30.25 -15.10
N ALA A 82 5.15 -31.05 -16.17
CA ALA A 82 4.53 -30.72 -17.45
C ALA A 82 2.99 -30.77 -17.38
N GLN A 83 2.42 -31.71 -16.62
CA GLN A 83 0.98 -31.81 -16.42
C GLN A 83 0.46 -30.62 -15.59
N VAL A 84 1.11 -30.31 -14.47
CA VAL A 84 0.77 -29.14 -13.63
C VAL A 84 0.87 -27.84 -14.43
N LYS A 85 1.91 -27.67 -15.25
CA LYS A 85 2.06 -26.48 -16.11
C LYS A 85 0.94 -26.36 -17.14
N ARG A 86 0.49 -27.47 -17.72
CA ARG A 86 -0.60 -27.49 -18.72
C ARG A 86 -1.95 -27.14 -18.09
N GLU A 87 -2.25 -27.71 -16.92
CA GLU A 87 -3.46 -27.37 -16.17
C GLU A 87 -3.47 -25.90 -15.77
N LEU A 88 -2.33 -25.36 -15.32
CA LEU A 88 -2.19 -23.94 -14.99
C LEU A 88 -2.42 -23.01 -16.18
N GLU A 89 -1.87 -23.35 -17.36
CA GLU A 89 -2.04 -22.54 -18.56
C GLU A 89 -3.49 -22.57 -19.06
N GLN A 90 -4.19 -23.70 -18.90
CA GLN A 90 -5.61 -23.83 -19.21
C GLN A 90 -6.47 -22.98 -18.27
N GLU A 91 -6.16 -22.98 -16.97
CA GLU A 91 -6.84 -22.13 -15.99
C GLU A 91 -6.61 -20.65 -16.28
N ARG A 92 -5.38 -20.26 -16.64
CA ARG A 92 -5.04 -18.89 -17.07
C ARG A 92 -5.85 -18.46 -18.31
N LYS A 93 -5.95 -19.33 -19.32
CA LYS A 93 -6.75 -19.06 -20.52
C LYS A 93 -8.25 -18.97 -20.20
N ALA A 94 -8.76 -19.80 -19.28
CA ALA A 94 -10.13 -19.72 -18.81
C ALA A 94 -10.40 -18.42 -18.04
N GLN A 95 -9.48 -17.99 -17.18
CA GLN A 95 -9.58 -16.73 -16.44
C GLN A 95 -9.45 -15.50 -17.36
N GLN A 96 -8.59 -15.52 -18.37
CA GLN A 96 -8.51 -14.44 -19.36
C GLN A 96 -9.80 -14.33 -20.19
N LYS A 97 -10.42 -15.46 -20.56
CA LYS A 97 -11.75 -15.47 -21.18
C LYS A 97 -12.84 -14.96 -20.22
N ALA A 98 -12.74 -15.24 -18.93
CA ALA A 98 -13.63 -14.69 -17.91
C ALA A 98 -13.39 -13.18 -17.69
N GLN A 99 -12.14 -12.71 -17.79
CA GLN A 99 -11.76 -11.29 -17.71
C GLN A 99 -12.22 -10.49 -18.92
N GLN A 100 -12.15 -11.04 -20.14
CA GLN A 100 -12.75 -10.41 -21.32
C GLN A 100 -14.27 -10.30 -21.21
N LYS A 101 -14.95 -11.32 -20.64
CA LYS A 101 -16.38 -11.23 -20.30
C LYS A 101 -16.66 -10.19 -19.20
N ASN A 102 -15.80 -10.08 -18.20
CA ASN A 102 -15.92 -9.07 -17.13
C ASN A 102 -15.61 -7.64 -17.60
N HIS A 103 -14.76 -7.46 -18.61
CA HIS A 103 -14.45 -6.13 -19.15
C HIS A 103 -15.65 -5.53 -19.90
N VAL A 104 -16.39 -6.35 -20.66
CA VAL A 104 -17.65 -5.94 -21.28
C VAL A 104 -18.75 -5.69 -20.23
N GLN A 105 -18.78 -6.45 -19.13
CA GLN A 105 -19.68 -6.18 -17.98
C GLN A 105 -19.25 -5.00 -17.09
N SER A 106 -17.99 -4.59 -17.14
CA SER A 106 -17.48 -3.49 -16.29
C SER A 106 -17.94 -2.11 -16.78
N GLU A 107 -18.16 -1.95 -18.09
CA GLU A 107 -18.72 -0.71 -18.65
C GLU A 107 -20.21 -0.57 -18.31
N GLU A 108 -20.99 -1.65 -18.32
CA GLU A 108 -22.40 -1.67 -17.87
C GLU A 108 -22.55 -1.58 -16.33
N LYS A 109 -21.53 -1.96 -15.55
CA LYS A 109 -21.55 -1.86 -14.07
C LYS A 109 -21.34 -0.45 -13.56
N ILE A 110 -20.60 0.41 -14.28
CA ILE A 110 -20.35 1.80 -13.83
C ILE A 110 -21.66 2.59 -13.77
N GLU A 111 -22.62 2.35 -14.68
CA GLU A 111 -23.94 2.98 -14.65
C GLU A 111 -24.87 2.40 -13.56
N ASN A 112 -24.71 1.13 -13.19
CA ASN A 112 -25.50 0.47 -12.15
C ASN A 112 -24.97 0.68 -10.71
N THR A 113 -23.68 1.00 -10.54
CA THR A 113 -23.02 1.18 -9.23
C THR A 113 -23.60 2.35 -8.43
N ILE A 114 -24.18 3.35 -9.09
CA ILE A 114 -24.80 4.50 -8.42
C ILE A 114 -26.07 4.10 -7.64
N LYS A 115 -26.72 2.97 -8.00
CA LYS A 115 -27.99 2.53 -7.38
C LYS A 115 -27.83 1.54 -6.23
N ASP A 116 -26.68 0.85 -6.10
CA ASP A 116 -26.49 -0.28 -5.17
C ASP A 116 -25.61 0.02 -3.93
N ASN A 117 -25.39 1.29 -3.57
CA ASN A 117 -24.46 1.71 -2.48
C ASN A 117 -24.92 1.42 -1.03
N PHE A 118 -26.03 0.72 -0.80
CA PHE A 118 -26.60 0.56 0.56
C PHE A 118 -25.94 -0.53 1.42
N THR A 119 -25.22 -1.49 0.81
CA THR A 119 -24.64 -2.66 1.51
C THR A 119 -23.18 -2.49 1.92
N LEU A 120 -22.54 -1.36 1.58
CA LEU A 120 -21.14 -1.11 1.90
C LEU A 120 -20.95 -0.77 3.39
N ALA A 121 -19.84 -1.24 3.96
CA ALA A 121 -19.31 -0.89 5.27
C ALA A 121 -19.16 0.63 5.46
N VAL A 122 -18.88 1.35 4.36
CA VAL A 122 -18.75 2.81 4.31
C VAL A 122 -19.36 3.27 2.99
N THR A 123 -20.18 4.32 3.03
CA THR A 123 -20.88 4.85 1.84
C THR A 123 -19.91 5.40 0.80
N ASN A 124 -18.85 6.11 1.23
CA ASN A 124 -17.65 6.48 0.48
C ASN A 124 -16.62 7.15 1.40
N VAL A 125 -15.33 7.15 1.03
CA VAL A 125 -14.29 7.89 1.78
C VAL A 125 -14.42 9.37 1.47
N CYS A 126 -14.70 10.17 2.49
CA CYS A 126 -14.92 11.60 2.35
C CYS A 126 -13.81 12.40 3.00
N TYR A 127 -13.64 13.63 2.57
CA TYR A 127 -12.65 14.56 3.06
C TYR A 127 -13.34 15.87 3.45
N ARG A 128 -12.68 16.62 4.34
CA ARG A 128 -13.03 17.97 4.74
C ARG A 128 -11.82 18.88 4.51
N CYS A 129 -12.07 20.13 4.15
CA CYS A 129 -11.03 21.15 4.04
C CYS A 129 -11.41 22.35 4.91
N PRO A 130 -10.82 22.51 6.11
CA PRO A 130 -11.13 23.63 7.01
C PRO A 130 -10.97 25.02 6.37
N TYR A 131 -10.11 25.14 5.36
CA TYR A 131 -9.78 26.41 4.70
C TYR A 131 -10.74 26.83 3.57
N LEU A 132 -11.57 25.91 3.04
CA LEU A 132 -12.42 26.20 1.88
C LEU A 132 -13.91 26.13 2.25
N SER A 133 -14.33 25.02 2.86
CA SER A 133 -15.72 24.79 3.25
C SER A 133 -15.81 23.59 4.19
N ASP A 134 -16.81 23.61 5.07
CA ASP A 134 -17.13 22.50 5.98
C ASP A 134 -17.93 21.36 5.34
N GLU A 135 -18.06 21.37 4.01
CA GLU A 135 -18.74 20.31 3.27
C GLU A 135 -17.93 19.00 3.26
N ILE A 136 -18.63 17.87 3.33
CA ILE A 136 -18.04 16.53 3.33
C ILE A 136 -18.21 15.94 1.93
N LEU A 137 -17.12 15.76 1.20
CA LEU A 137 -17.14 15.37 -0.22
C LEU A 137 -16.06 14.33 -0.53
N SER A 138 -16.20 13.65 -1.67
CA SER A 138 -15.18 12.75 -2.17
C SER A 138 -13.91 13.49 -2.61
N GLN A 139 -12.80 12.76 -2.74
CA GLN A 139 -11.51 13.35 -3.14
C GLN A 139 -11.59 14.05 -4.51
N ASP A 140 -12.34 13.50 -5.46
CA ASP A 140 -12.40 14.02 -6.83
C ASP A 140 -13.29 15.26 -6.92
N GLU A 141 -14.39 15.29 -6.17
CA GLU A 141 -15.23 16.48 -6.02
C GLU A 141 -14.44 17.62 -5.36
N TRP A 142 -13.63 17.31 -4.35
CA TRP A 142 -12.73 18.29 -3.73
C TRP A 142 -11.71 18.85 -4.70
N LYS A 143 -11.09 18.02 -5.56
CA LYS A 143 -10.17 18.51 -6.60
C LYS A 143 -10.87 19.50 -7.54
N ILE A 144 -12.11 19.21 -7.95
CA ILE A 144 -12.89 20.08 -8.82
C ILE A 144 -13.23 21.40 -8.10
N LYS A 145 -13.66 21.33 -6.83
CA LYS A 145 -14.00 22.52 -6.03
C LYS A 145 -12.77 23.38 -5.74
N ILE A 146 -11.66 22.77 -5.33
CA ILE A 146 -10.39 23.47 -5.13
C ILE A 146 -9.96 24.16 -6.42
N LYS A 147 -9.99 23.44 -7.54
CA LYS A 147 -9.66 24.03 -8.85
C LYS A 147 -10.55 25.22 -9.16
N LYS A 148 -11.87 25.07 -9.03
CA LYS A 148 -12.83 26.16 -9.28
C LYS A 148 -12.57 27.37 -8.38
N PHE A 149 -12.38 27.15 -7.09
CA PHE A 149 -12.09 28.20 -6.11
C PHE A 149 -10.79 28.93 -6.45
N LEU A 150 -9.73 28.21 -6.77
CA LEU A 150 -8.44 28.81 -7.13
C LEU A 150 -8.54 29.62 -8.43
N TYR A 151 -9.28 29.14 -9.44
CA TYR A 151 -9.49 29.92 -10.67
C TYR A 151 -10.41 31.14 -10.49
N GLU A 152 -11.30 31.10 -9.50
CA GLU A 152 -12.11 32.26 -9.12
C GLU A 152 -11.24 33.31 -8.40
N GLN A 153 -10.41 32.88 -7.45
CA GLN A 153 -9.43 33.71 -6.75
C GLN A 153 -8.36 34.29 -7.67
N LEU A 154 -8.00 33.59 -8.75
CA LEU A 154 -7.02 34.04 -9.74
C LEU A 154 -7.41 35.37 -10.40
N LYS A 155 -8.71 35.71 -10.42
CA LYS A 155 -9.21 36.98 -10.98
C LYS A 155 -9.04 38.17 -10.01
N GLY A 156 -8.63 37.92 -8.77
CA GLY A 156 -8.40 38.94 -7.75
C GLY A 156 -6.99 39.53 -7.77
N GLU A 157 -6.67 40.31 -6.73
CA GLU A 157 -5.39 41.03 -6.59
C GLU A 157 -4.20 40.08 -6.36
N GLU A 158 -4.42 38.91 -5.74
CA GLU A 158 -3.37 37.93 -5.43
C GLU A 158 -3.21 36.83 -6.50
N ALA A 159 -3.29 37.21 -7.77
CA ALA A 159 -3.20 36.27 -8.89
C ALA A 159 -1.91 35.43 -8.87
N GLY A 160 -0.78 36.02 -8.43
CA GLY A 160 0.51 35.33 -8.35
C GLY A 160 0.55 34.24 -7.27
N LEU A 161 0.09 34.54 -6.06
CA LEU A 161 0.03 33.57 -4.96
C LEU A 161 -0.94 32.43 -5.27
N THR A 162 -2.11 32.78 -5.83
CA THR A 162 -3.11 31.80 -6.25
C THR A 162 -2.56 30.88 -7.33
N SER A 163 -1.78 31.41 -8.28
CA SER A 163 -1.14 30.59 -9.31
C SER A 163 -0.13 29.59 -8.73
N CYS A 164 0.63 29.97 -7.68
CA CYS A 164 1.50 29.03 -6.95
C CYS A 164 0.70 27.86 -6.36
N LEU A 165 -0.48 28.16 -5.77
CA LEU A 165 -1.36 27.13 -5.23
C LEU A 165 -1.95 26.24 -6.34
N ILE A 166 -2.29 26.78 -7.50
CA ILE A 166 -2.79 26.01 -8.66
C ILE A 166 -1.72 25.03 -9.13
N ILE A 167 -0.48 25.49 -9.31
CA ILE A 167 0.66 24.66 -9.73
C ILE A 167 0.82 23.46 -8.78
N ARG A 168 0.67 23.67 -7.47
CA ARG A 168 0.86 22.62 -6.46
C ARG A 168 -0.34 21.68 -6.32
N ASN A 169 -1.56 22.17 -6.47
CA ASN A 169 -2.79 21.40 -6.19
C ASN A 169 -3.41 20.71 -7.42
N CYS A 170 -3.38 21.34 -8.60
CA CYS A 170 -4.12 20.86 -9.77
C CYS A 170 -3.36 19.85 -10.64
N ASN A 171 -2.09 19.58 -10.34
CA ASN A 171 -1.22 18.75 -11.15
C ASN A 171 -0.95 17.37 -10.50
N SER A 172 -1.20 16.27 -11.22
CA SER A 172 -1.13 14.91 -10.64
C SER A 172 0.30 14.39 -10.42
N LYS A 173 1.26 14.81 -11.25
CA LYS A 173 2.63 14.28 -11.25
C LYS A 173 3.57 15.19 -10.44
N LYS A 174 3.72 14.90 -9.14
CA LYS A 174 4.54 15.69 -8.21
C LYS A 174 5.96 15.97 -8.72
N GLU A 175 6.64 14.96 -9.29
CA GLU A 175 7.98 15.12 -9.86
C GLU A 175 8.05 16.18 -10.97
N LYS A 176 7.04 16.23 -11.84
CA LYS A 176 6.98 17.24 -12.91
C LYS A 176 6.71 18.64 -12.36
N VAL A 177 5.89 18.72 -11.31
CA VAL A 177 5.60 19.98 -10.60
C VAL A 177 6.87 20.52 -9.96
N ASP A 178 7.64 19.68 -9.26
CA ASP A 178 8.89 20.10 -8.62
C ASP A 178 9.91 20.61 -9.65
N ILE A 179 10.06 19.89 -10.78
CA ILE A 179 10.92 20.32 -11.90
C ILE A 179 10.45 21.66 -12.50
N CYS A 180 9.14 21.89 -12.59
CA CYS A 180 8.56 23.15 -13.05
C CYS A 180 8.85 24.29 -12.07
N ILE A 181 8.64 24.06 -10.76
CA ILE A 181 8.94 25.04 -9.70
C ILE A 181 10.42 25.43 -9.72
N GLU A 182 11.33 24.47 -9.88
CA GLU A 182 12.77 24.76 -10.03
C GLU A 182 13.08 25.60 -11.28
N THR A 183 12.38 25.33 -12.40
CA THR A 183 12.60 26.05 -13.66
C THR A 183 12.06 27.48 -13.59
N LEU A 184 10.85 27.66 -13.06
CA LEU A 184 10.26 28.97 -12.79
C LEU A 184 11.09 29.76 -11.79
N GLY A 185 11.55 29.11 -10.72
CA GLY A 185 12.45 29.69 -9.73
C GLY A 185 13.72 30.26 -10.37
N LYS A 186 14.35 29.52 -11.29
CA LYS A 186 15.54 30.00 -12.03
C LYS A 186 15.24 31.21 -12.91
N TYR A 187 14.06 31.29 -13.53
CA TYR A 187 13.69 32.46 -14.32
C TYR A 187 13.56 33.71 -13.46
N LEU A 188 12.89 33.61 -12.31
CA LEU A 188 12.75 34.73 -11.39
C LEU A 188 14.09 35.10 -10.72
N GLU A 189 14.87 34.12 -10.29
CA GLU A 189 16.19 34.32 -9.68
C GLU A 189 17.16 35.06 -10.62
N ASN A 190 17.13 34.74 -11.91
CA ASN A 190 17.94 35.46 -12.90
C ASN A 190 17.52 36.94 -13.05
N ILE A 191 16.21 37.24 -12.96
CA ILE A 191 15.70 38.62 -13.02
C ILE A 191 16.09 39.39 -11.76
N ILE A 192 15.98 38.75 -10.59
CA ILE A 192 16.32 39.35 -9.29
C ILE A 192 17.83 39.66 -9.20
N ASN A 193 18.67 38.71 -9.61
CA ASN A 193 20.13 38.85 -9.51
C ASN A 193 20.72 39.75 -10.61
N TYR A 194 20.10 39.80 -11.78
CA TYR A 194 20.61 40.53 -12.96
C TYR A 194 19.51 41.39 -13.62
N PRO A 195 19.01 42.43 -12.94
CA PRO A 195 17.86 43.21 -13.40
C PRO A 195 18.14 44.05 -14.66
N GLU A 196 19.40 44.36 -14.97
CA GLU A 196 19.77 45.13 -16.16
C GLU A 196 19.91 44.27 -17.43
N GLU A 197 20.07 42.95 -17.29
CA GLU A 197 20.32 42.07 -18.44
C GLU A 197 19.04 41.69 -19.19
N GLU A 198 18.85 42.25 -20.40
CA GLU A 198 17.69 41.95 -21.25
C GLU A 198 17.54 40.48 -21.64
N LYS A 199 18.63 39.70 -21.65
CA LYS A 199 18.60 38.28 -22.06
C LYS A 199 17.78 37.43 -21.08
N TYR A 200 17.72 37.82 -19.81
CA TYR A 200 16.95 37.12 -18.78
C TYR A 200 15.50 37.61 -18.69
N LYS A 201 15.18 38.76 -19.32
CA LYS A 201 13.82 39.30 -19.41
C LYS A 201 13.00 38.69 -20.55
N LYS A 202 13.59 37.81 -21.38
CA LYS A 202 12.93 37.22 -22.55
C LYS A 202 13.00 35.70 -22.48
N ILE A 203 11.85 35.03 -22.53
CA ILE A 203 11.74 33.57 -22.54
C ILE A 203 11.08 33.14 -23.85
N ARG A 204 11.76 32.29 -24.62
CA ARG A 204 11.22 31.73 -25.87
C ARG A 204 10.27 30.57 -25.56
N MET A 205 9.02 30.65 -25.99
CA MET A 205 8.02 29.61 -25.69
C MET A 205 8.29 28.29 -26.44
N GLN A 206 8.98 28.34 -27.59
CA GLN A 206 9.39 27.16 -28.36
C GLN A 206 10.63 26.45 -27.78
N ASN A 207 11.22 26.96 -26.70
CA ASN A 207 12.34 26.29 -26.06
C ASN A 207 11.88 24.92 -25.50
N LYS A 208 12.62 23.85 -25.83
CA LYS A 208 12.34 22.50 -25.32
C LYS A 208 12.18 22.45 -23.80
N ILE A 209 13.02 23.18 -23.06
CA ILE A 209 12.94 23.23 -21.59
C ILE A 209 11.58 23.81 -21.14
N PHE A 210 11.12 24.87 -21.80
CA PHE A 210 9.86 25.52 -21.49
C PHE A 210 8.66 24.63 -21.89
N GLN A 211 8.70 24.03 -23.08
CA GLN A 211 7.64 23.16 -23.59
C GLN A 211 7.48 21.86 -22.79
N ASP A 212 8.59 21.28 -22.32
CA ASP A 212 8.54 19.99 -21.62
C ASP A 212 8.25 20.15 -20.13
N LYS A 213 8.70 21.26 -19.51
CA LYS A 213 8.65 21.45 -18.05
C LYS A 213 7.59 22.42 -17.58
N VAL A 214 7.36 23.52 -18.31
CA VAL A 214 6.49 24.62 -17.85
C VAL A 214 5.12 24.57 -18.52
N MET A 215 5.08 24.42 -19.85
CA MET A 215 3.83 24.37 -20.62
C MET A 215 2.84 23.27 -20.19
N PRO A 216 3.25 22.05 -19.80
CA PRO A 216 2.30 20.99 -19.44
C PRO A 216 1.69 21.17 -18.06
N ILE A 217 2.15 22.16 -17.27
CA ILE A 217 1.75 22.36 -15.88
C ILE A 217 0.68 23.43 -15.82
N GLU A 218 -0.46 23.08 -15.22
CA GLU A 218 -1.58 24.00 -15.04
C GLU A 218 -1.22 25.07 -14.00
N GLY A 219 -1.52 26.35 -14.30
CA GLY A 219 -1.20 27.51 -13.45
C GLY A 219 0.17 28.14 -13.70
N ALA A 220 1.04 27.50 -14.49
CA ALA A 220 2.41 27.99 -14.71
C ALA A 220 2.48 29.24 -15.59
N LEU A 221 1.61 29.35 -16.59
CA LEU A 221 1.54 30.53 -17.46
C LEU A 221 0.89 31.71 -16.73
N GLU A 222 -0.14 31.42 -15.95
CA GLU A 222 -0.83 32.39 -15.10
C GLU A 222 0.14 32.98 -14.06
N PHE A 223 0.99 32.13 -13.47
CA PHE A 223 2.07 32.57 -12.58
C PHE A 223 3.06 33.51 -13.28
N LEU A 224 3.54 33.16 -14.48
CA LEU A 224 4.45 34.02 -15.24
C LEU A 224 3.79 35.35 -15.61
N ASN A 225 2.51 35.33 -15.98
CA ASN A 225 1.75 36.54 -16.27
C ASN A 225 1.63 37.44 -15.03
N ALA A 226 1.39 36.86 -13.86
CA ALA A 226 1.35 37.58 -12.58
C ALA A 226 2.74 38.10 -12.16
N ALA A 227 3.82 37.39 -12.48
CA ALA A 227 5.20 37.82 -12.26
C ALA A 227 5.69 38.91 -13.25
N GLY A 228 4.80 39.44 -14.10
CA GLY A 228 5.10 40.55 -15.02
C GLY A 228 5.51 40.15 -16.44
N PHE A 229 5.48 38.85 -16.78
CA PHE A 229 5.69 38.42 -18.16
C PHE A 229 4.44 38.63 -19.02
N ARG A 230 4.63 39.04 -20.27
CA ARG A 230 3.55 39.13 -21.26
C ARG A 230 3.96 38.45 -22.55
N GLN A 231 3.03 37.71 -23.16
CA GLN A 231 3.25 37.09 -24.46
C GLN A 231 3.29 38.15 -25.55
N LYS A 232 4.34 38.16 -26.36
CA LYS A 232 4.52 39.00 -27.55
C LYS A 232 5.11 38.16 -28.67
N LYS A 233 4.61 38.38 -29.89
CA LYS A 233 5.19 37.78 -31.10
C LYS A 233 6.39 38.61 -31.55
N ILE A 234 7.54 37.96 -31.67
CA ILE A 234 8.78 38.58 -32.14
C ILE A 234 9.22 37.83 -33.40
N LEU A 235 9.69 38.57 -34.40
CA LEU A 235 10.29 38.00 -35.59
C LEU A 235 11.70 37.50 -35.25
N ASN A 236 11.90 36.18 -35.25
CA ASN A 236 13.18 35.55 -34.96
C ASN A 236 13.59 34.71 -36.18
N ASN A 237 14.64 35.12 -36.89
CA ASN A 237 15.10 34.48 -38.14
C ASN A 237 13.96 34.27 -39.16
N ASP A 238 13.24 35.34 -39.50
CA ASP A 238 12.13 35.39 -40.48
C ASP A 238 10.90 34.52 -40.14
N LYS A 239 10.82 34.00 -38.91
CA LYS A 239 9.62 33.30 -38.38
C LYS A 239 9.06 34.06 -37.19
N GLU A 240 7.75 34.25 -37.18
CA GLU A 240 7.04 34.81 -36.03
C GLU A 240 6.97 33.77 -34.91
N GLU A 241 7.61 34.06 -33.78
CA GLU A 241 7.64 33.18 -32.61
C GLU A 241 7.12 33.90 -31.37
N ASP A 242 6.44 33.14 -30.51
CA ASP A 242 5.93 33.64 -29.24
C ASP A 242 7.03 33.70 -28.17
N PHE A 243 7.24 34.89 -27.63
CA PHE A 243 8.14 35.15 -26.51
C PHE A 243 7.36 35.71 -25.32
N LEU A 244 7.74 35.29 -24.12
CA LEU A 244 7.33 35.91 -22.87
C LEU A 244 8.36 36.97 -22.50
N ILE A 245 7.95 38.23 -22.44
CA ILE A 245 8.81 39.37 -22.10
C ILE A 245 8.38 39.93 -20.74
N TRP A 246 9.34 40.03 -19.82
CA TRP A 246 9.17 40.68 -18.53
C TRP A 246 9.32 42.19 -18.66
N SER A 247 8.43 42.95 -18.01
CA SER A 247 8.51 44.42 -17.91
C SER A 247 8.44 44.85 -16.46
N ALA A 248 9.31 45.77 -16.05
CA ALA A 248 9.30 46.37 -14.72
C ALA A 248 8.02 47.17 -14.43
N ASP A 249 7.32 47.63 -15.48
CA ASP A 249 6.05 48.36 -15.35
C ASP A 249 4.89 47.46 -14.90
N ASN A 250 5.01 46.14 -15.07
CA ASN A 250 3.94 45.19 -14.77
C ASN A 250 4.08 44.56 -13.39
N CYS A 251 5.30 44.48 -12.84
CA CYS A 251 5.59 43.80 -11.59
C CYS A 251 6.92 44.33 -11.05
N SER A 252 6.93 44.81 -9.80
CA SER A 252 8.15 45.31 -9.17
C SER A 252 9.10 44.15 -8.86
N ILE A 253 10.38 44.45 -8.61
CA ILE A 253 11.35 43.40 -8.25
C ILE A 253 10.99 42.80 -6.88
N GLU A 254 10.44 43.61 -5.98
CA GLU A 254 9.96 43.22 -4.66
C GLU A 254 8.76 42.24 -4.74
N ASP A 255 7.87 42.44 -5.71
CA ASP A 255 6.77 41.50 -5.96
C ASP A 255 7.32 40.18 -6.52
N VAL A 256 8.30 40.24 -7.42
CA VAL A 256 8.96 39.05 -8.00
C VAL A 256 9.70 38.26 -6.91
N THR A 257 10.38 38.92 -5.96
CA THR A 257 11.03 38.24 -4.83
C THR A 257 9.99 37.57 -3.93
N THR A 258 8.89 38.26 -3.63
CA THR A 258 7.78 37.71 -2.84
C THR A 258 7.17 36.47 -3.51
N LEU A 259 6.94 36.53 -4.83
CA LEU A 259 6.44 35.40 -5.61
C LEU A 259 7.42 34.24 -5.69
N PHE A 260 8.72 34.52 -5.77
CA PHE A 260 9.76 33.50 -5.74
C PHE A 260 9.81 32.75 -4.40
N GLU A 261 9.72 33.48 -3.28
CA GLU A 261 9.65 32.88 -1.95
C GLU A 261 8.35 32.08 -1.75
N ALA A 262 7.22 32.62 -2.19
CA ALA A 262 5.93 31.94 -2.17
C ALA A 262 5.96 30.65 -2.99
N LEU A 263 6.56 30.65 -4.19
CA LEU A 263 6.66 29.46 -5.04
C LEU A 263 7.45 28.32 -4.37
N LYS A 264 8.49 28.65 -3.59
CA LYS A 264 9.30 27.67 -2.84
C LYS A 264 8.62 27.17 -1.57
N THR A 265 7.84 28.01 -0.91
CA THR A 265 7.21 27.70 0.38
C THR A 265 5.79 27.16 0.25
N ALA A 266 5.15 27.32 -0.92
CA ALA A 266 3.76 26.91 -1.17
C ALA A 266 3.54 25.41 -0.88
N GLN A 267 2.67 25.15 0.09
CA GLN A 267 2.19 23.81 0.40
C GLN A 267 0.84 23.57 -0.29
N PRO A 268 0.55 22.33 -0.73
CA PRO A 268 -0.78 22.00 -1.22
C PRO A 268 -1.81 22.19 -0.09
N ILE A 269 -3.05 22.46 -0.48
CA ILE A 269 -4.16 22.59 0.48
C ILE A 269 -4.36 21.22 1.13
N PRO A 270 -4.19 21.09 2.46
CA PRO A 270 -4.34 19.80 3.12
C PRO A 270 -5.82 19.40 3.12
N LEU A 271 -6.10 18.22 2.58
CA LEU A 271 -7.39 17.58 2.73
C LEU A 271 -7.34 16.67 3.96
N GLU A 272 -8.18 16.96 4.93
CA GLU A 272 -8.35 16.13 6.12
C GLU A 272 -9.32 15.02 5.80
N LEU A 273 -9.00 13.80 6.23
CA LEU A 273 -9.92 12.68 6.11
C LEU A 273 -11.08 12.90 7.07
N ASP A 274 -12.29 12.96 6.53
CA ASP A 274 -13.47 12.96 7.37
C ASP A 274 -13.63 11.56 7.99
N ARG A 275 -13.98 11.54 9.28
CA ARG A 275 -14.13 10.27 10.01
C ARG A 275 -15.38 9.51 9.58
N ASN A 276 -16.28 10.14 8.81
CA ASN A 276 -17.55 9.58 8.38
C ASN A 276 -18.25 8.89 9.55
N LEU A 277 -18.38 9.64 10.65
CA LEU A 277 -18.89 9.13 11.90
C LEU A 277 -20.29 8.58 11.69
N GLN A 278 -20.48 7.30 12.00
CA GLN A 278 -21.78 6.64 11.95
C GLN A 278 -22.03 5.89 13.25
N VAL A 279 -23.25 6.02 13.79
CA VAL A 279 -23.74 5.19 14.89
C VAL A 279 -24.64 4.12 14.30
N LEU A 280 -24.26 2.87 14.48
CA LEU A 280 -24.93 1.71 13.89
C LEU A 280 -25.44 0.77 14.97
N LEU A 281 -26.58 0.12 14.67
CA LEU A 281 -27.04 -1.04 15.41
C LEU A 281 -26.28 -2.31 14.97
N PRO A 282 -26.17 -3.35 15.82
CA PRO A 282 -25.45 -4.58 15.49
C PRO A 282 -25.93 -5.25 14.19
N MET A 283 -27.23 -5.17 13.89
CA MET A 283 -27.80 -5.71 12.66
C MET A 283 -27.30 -4.96 11.42
N GLN A 284 -27.24 -3.63 11.48
CA GLN A 284 -26.75 -2.79 10.38
C GLN A 284 -25.24 -2.95 10.17
N ALA A 285 -24.47 -3.10 11.25
CA ALA A 285 -23.03 -3.34 11.15
C ALA A 285 -22.70 -4.71 10.52
N SER A 286 -23.61 -5.68 10.64
CA SER A 286 -23.45 -7.03 10.09
C SER A 286 -23.78 -7.11 8.60
N THR A 287 -24.70 -6.28 8.10
CA THR A 287 -25.01 -6.20 6.66
C THR A 287 -23.94 -5.41 5.91
N ARG A 288 -23.41 -4.35 6.54
CA ARG A 288 -22.40 -3.45 5.98
C ARG A 288 -20.99 -4.00 6.16
N THR A 289 -20.60 -5.06 5.43
CA THR A 289 -19.26 -5.70 5.57
C THR A 289 -18.31 -5.40 4.42
N GLU A 290 -18.81 -5.02 3.25
CA GLU A 290 -18.02 -4.82 2.05
C GLU A 290 -17.38 -3.42 1.99
N LEU A 291 -16.10 -3.33 1.64
CA LEU A 291 -15.38 -2.06 1.59
C LEU A 291 -15.33 -1.48 0.16
N PRO A 292 -15.50 -0.16 -0.02
CA PRO A 292 -15.39 0.48 -1.34
C PRO A 292 -14.00 0.27 -1.98
N PRO A 293 -13.90 0.28 -3.34
CA PRO A 293 -12.61 0.16 -4.05
C PRO A 293 -11.57 1.21 -3.63
N SER A 294 -12.00 2.44 -3.32
CA SER A 294 -11.14 3.54 -2.85
C SER A 294 -10.40 3.24 -1.53
N PHE A 295 -10.83 2.20 -0.80
CA PHE A 295 -10.20 1.74 0.43
C PHE A 295 -8.89 0.99 0.19
N PHE A 296 -8.71 0.47 -1.04
CA PHE A 296 -7.58 -0.33 -1.46
C PHE A 296 -6.58 0.52 -2.24
N ASN A 297 -5.28 0.23 -2.10
CA ASN A 297 -4.25 0.74 -3.00
C ASN A 297 -4.23 -0.11 -4.28
N LEU A 298 -5.33 -0.11 -5.03
CA LEU A 298 -5.43 -0.87 -6.29
C LEU A 298 -5.34 0.11 -7.46
N SER A 299 -4.14 0.35 -7.96
CA SER A 299 -3.95 1.01 -9.26
C SER A 299 -4.34 0.04 -10.39
N PRO A 300 -4.79 0.50 -11.57
CA PRO A 300 -4.92 -0.36 -12.76
C PRO A 300 -3.62 -1.12 -13.08
N GLU A 301 -2.46 -0.53 -12.78
CA GLU A 301 -1.15 -1.19 -12.90
C GLU A 301 -0.97 -2.36 -11.92
N ASP A 302 -1.64 -2.31 -10.77
CA ASP A 302 -1.58 -3.37 -9.76
C ASP A 302 -2.50 -4.54 -10.11
N ILE A 303 -3.54 -4.34 -10.93
CA ILE A 303 -4.40 -5.41 -11.45
C ILE A 303 -3.60 -6.31 -12.41
N GLU A 304 -2.80 -5.70 -13.30
CA GLU A 304 -1.91 -6.45 -14.19
C GLU A 304 -0.82 -7.19 -13.39
N LYS A 305 -0.25 -6.54 -12.37
CA LYS A 305 0.70 -7.18 -11.46
C LYS A 305 0.05 -8.29 -10.65
N GLU A 306 -1.20 -8.19 -10.22
CA GLU A 306 -1.88 -9.25 -9.47
C GLU A 306 -2.05 -10.50 -10.34
N GLN A 307 -2.33 -10.34 -11.63
CA GLN A 307 -2.37 -11.46 -12.58
C GLN A 307 -0.99 -12.12 -12.73
N GLN A 308 0.07 -11.32 -12.84
CA GLN A 308 1.44 -11.83 -12.90
C GLN A 308 1.84 -12.52 -11.59
N LEU A 309 1.59 -11.87 -10.44
CA LEU A 309 1.85 -12.41 -9.11
C LEU A 309 1.05 -13.68 -8.82
N ARG A 310 -0.15 -13.83 -9.38
CA ARG A 310 -0.95 -15.06 -9.27
C ARG A 310 -0.34 -16.20 -10.08
N SER A 311 0.17 -15.91 -11.28
CA SER A 311 0.93 -16.90 -12.06
C SER A 311 2.24 -17.28 -11.38
N GLU A 312 2.95 -16.31 -10.81
CA GLU A 312 4.17 -16.53 -10.03
C GLU A 312 3.88 -17.19 -8.68
N ALA A 313 2.71 -16.97 -8.05
CA ALA A 313 2.36 -17.57 -6.77
C ALA A 313 2.22 -19.09 -6.90
N VAL A 314 1.66 -19.56 -8.01
CA VAL A 314 1.57 -21.01 -8.28
C VAL A 314 2.93 -21.63 -8.56
N GLU A 315 3.86 -20.88 -9.15
CA GLU A 315 5.26 -21.30 -9.27
C GLU A 315 6.00 -21.23 -7.91
N ARG A 316 5.71 -20.22 -7.08
CA ARG A 316 6.30 -20.01 -5.75
C ARG A 316 5.80 -21.02 -4.72
N ASP A 317 4.57 -21.51 -4.83
CA ASP A 317 4.02 -22.55 -3.96
C ASP A 317 4.62 -23.94 -4.23
N GLN A 318 5.32 -24.10 -5.36
CA GLN A 318 6.10 -25.30 -5.68
C GLN A 318 7.53 -25.27 -5.10
N MET A 319 7.96 -24.18 -4.45
CA MET A 319 9.29 -24.06 -3.84
C MET A 319 9.25 -23.81 -2.33
N LEU A 320 10.26 -24.34 -1.62
CA LEU A 320 10.41 -24.11 -0.19
C LEU A 320 10.72 -22.63 0.07
N ARG A 321 9.82 -21.96 0.80
CA ARG A 321 9.95 -20.53 1.14
C ARG A 321 10.93 -20.32 2.29
N THR A 322 11.85 -19.39 2.11
CA THR A 322 12.70 -18.87 3.20
C THR A 322 11.89 -17.93 4.10
N LYS A 323 12.33 -17.75 5.35
CA LYS A 323 11.71 -16.82 6.32
C LYS A 323 11.56 -15.40 5.74
N ALA A 324 12.59 -14.92 5.05
CA ALA A 324 12.60 -13.60 4.42
C ALA A 324 11.53 -13.43 3.33
N MET A 325 11.19 -14.50 2.60
CA MET A 325 10.14 -14.45 1.58
C MET A 325 8.74 -14.36 2.20
N ARG A 326 8.50 -15.06 3.33
CA ARG A 326 7.22 -14.98 4.05
C ARG A 326 6.98 -13.59 4.62
N GLU A 327 8.00 -13.01 5.25
CA GLU A 327 7.92 -11.65 5.81
C GLU A 327 7.69 -10.59 4.73
N ARG A 328 8.27 -10.77 3.53
CA ARG A 328 8.06 -9.86 2.40
C ARG A 328 6.62 -9.92 1.88
N ASP A 329 6.06 -11.11 1.73
CA ASP A 329 4.68 -11.31 1.26
C ASP A 329 3.67 -10.75 2.27
N GLU A 330 3.90 -10.93 3.57
CA GLU A 330 3.09 -10.33 4.62
C GLU A 330 3.13 -8.80 4.53
N LYS A 331 4.32 -8.21 4.45
CA LYS A 331 4.48 -6.76 4.27
C LYS A 331 3.79 -6.23 3.01
N GLN A 332 3.72 -7.02 1.93
CA GLN A 332 2.98 -6.64 0.73
C GLN A 332 1.46 -6.68 0.94
N LYS A 333 0.94 -7.69 1.65
CA LYS A 333 -0.48 -7.74 2.05
C LYS A 333 -0.88 -6.56 2.93
N LEU A 334 0.02 -6.14 3.83
CA LEU A 334 -0.16 -4.97 4.69
C LEU A 334 -0.24 -3.64 3.89
N ARG A 335 0.40 -3.54 2.72
CA ARG A 335 0.32 -2.36 1.84
C ARG A 335 -0.95 -2.30 0.99
N LYS A 336 -1.79 -3.33 1.03
CA LYS A 336 -3.02 -3.42 0.21
C LYS A 336 -4.06 -2.36 0.60
N TYR A 337 -4.05 -1.90 1.84
CA TYR A 337 -5.07 -1.01 2.39
C TYR A 337 -4.52 0.38 2.62
N LYS A 338 -5.26 1.40 2.19
CA LYS A 338 -4.93 2.82 2.45
C LYS A 338 -5.59 3.32 3.74
N PHE A 339 -6.76 2.80 4.03
CA PHE A 339 -7.60 3.19 5.16
C PHE A 339 -7.86 2.00 6.08
N SER A 340 -8.32 2.30 7.28
CA SER A 340 -8.81 1.35 8.27
C SER A 340 -10.17 1.81 8.81
N LEU A 341 -11.10 0.88 8.91
CA LEU A 341 -12.42 1.09 9.48
C LEU A 341 -12.38 0.60 10.92
N ILE A 342 -12.65 1.48 11.86
CA ILE A 342 -12.69 1.14 13.28
C ILE A 342 -14.14 1.22 13.75
N ARG A 343 -14.60 0.12 14.34
CA ARG A 343 -15.91 -0.01 14.98
C ARG A 343 -15.71 -0.19 16.46
N ILE A 344 -16.28 0.70 17.27
CA ILE A 344 -16.23 0.62 18.72
C ILE A 344 -17.60 0.19 19.21
N LYS A 345 -17.70 -1.03 19.72
CA LYS A 345 -18.90 -1.56 20.34
C LYS A 345 -18.95 -1.13 21.80
N PHE A 346 -20.05 -0.46 22.14
CA PHE A 346 -20.38 -0.06 23.49
C PHE A 346 -21.20 -1.14 24.22
N PRO A 347 -21.25 -1.09 25.56
CA PRO A 347 -22.04 -2.04 26.36
C PRO A 347 -23.56 -1.97 26.08
N ASP A 348 -24.08 -0.84 25.64
CA ASP A 348 -25.46 -0.62 25.19
C ASP A 348 -25.79 -1.24 23.82
N ASN A 349 -24.83 -1.98 23.24
CA ASN A 349 -24.87 -2.56 21.89
C ASN A 349 -24.81 -1.55 20.74
N LEU A 350 -24.59 -0.27 21.01
CA LEU A 350 -24.32 0.70 19.95
C LEU A 350 -22.90 0.49 19.39
N ILE A 351 -22.74 0.73 18.10
CA ILE A 351 -21.46 0.65 17.41
C ILE A 351 -21.15 2.01 16.81
N LEU A 352 -20.10 2.67 17.33
CA LEU A 352 -19.54 3.87 16.72
C LEU A 352 -18.54 3.46 15.64
N GLN A 353 -18.78 3.89 14.42
CA GLN A 353 -17.94 3.61 13.27
C GLN A 353 -17.19 4.88 12.86
N GLY A 354 -15.90 4.73 12.56
CA GLY A 354 -15.07 5.79 11.99
C GLY A 354 -14.03 5.27 10.99
N THR A 355 -13.74 6.07 9.98
CA THR A 355 -12.70 5.83 8.97
C THR A 355 -11.40 6.55 9.32
N PHE A 356 -10.29 5.82 9.28
CA PHE A 356 -8.94 6.28 9.63
C PHE A 356 -7.95 5.91 8.54
N PHE A 357 -6.81 6.62 8.44
CA PHE A 357 -5.69 6.11 7.65
C PHE A 357 -4.96 5.00 8.41
N VAL A 358 -4.40 4.05 7.67
CA VAL A 358 -3.63 2.95 8.27
C VAL A 358 -2.35 3.43 8.97
N HIS A 359 -1.86 4.62 8.62
CA HIS A 359 -0.67 5.26 9.20
C HIS A 359 -0.98 6.20 10.37
N GLU A 360 -2.24 6.35 10.76
CA GLU A 360 -2.57 7.14 11.95
C GLU A 360 -2.18 6.43 13.23
N THR A 361 -1.96 7.23 14.27
CA THR A 361 -1.66 6.76 15.62
C THR A 361 -2.93 6.26 16.31
N PHE A 362 -2.78 5.33 17.24
CA PHE A 362 -3.90 4.88 18.06
C PHE A 362 -4.46 6.01 18.95
N GLN A 363 -3.64 7.01 19.31
CA GLN A 363 -4.10 8.22 20.00
C GLN A 363 -5.25 8.92 19.27
N ASN A 364 -5.20 9.01 17.93
CA ASN A 364 -6.27 9.62 17.15
C ASN A 364 -7.61 8.88 17.30
N VAL A 365 -7.57 7.55 17.45
CA VAL A 365 -8.75 6.73 17.69
C VAL A 365 -9.30 6.99 19.08
N VAL A 366 -8.42 7.08 20.09
CA VAL A 366 -8.80 7.42 21.47
C VAL A 366 -9.43 8.81 21.53
N ASN A 367 -8.80 9.82 20.92
CA ASN A 367 -9.35 11.18 20.83
C ASN A 367 -10.72 11.19 20.16
N PHE A 368 -10.86 10.46 19.05
CA PHE A 368 -12.14 10.30 18.37
C PHE A 368 -13.20 9.68 19.29
N VAL A 369 -12.88 8.65 20.08
CA VAL A 369 -13.86 8.13 21.05
C VAL A 369 -14.18 9.18 22.10
N SER A 370 -13.16 9.79 22.71
CA SER A 370 -13.30 10.80 23.76
C SER A 370 -14.19 11.97 23.34
N GLU A 371 -14.04 12.49 22.12
CA GLU A 371 -14.82 13.60 21.58
C GLU A 371 -16.32 13.28 21.42
N ASN A 372 -16.66 11.99 21.28
CA ASN A 372 -18.01 11.50 21.04
C ASN A 372 -18.72 10.95 22.29
N LEU A 373 -18.02 10.90 23.43
CA LEU A 373 -18.60 10.52 24.72
C LEU A 373 -19.35 11.71 25.34
N ILE A 374 -20.32 11.41 26.20
CA ILE A 374 -20.96 12.44 27.05
C ILE A 374 -19.96 12.96 28.10
N ASN A 375 -19.13 12.06 28.64
CA ASN A 375 -18.17 12.35 29.71
C ASN A 375 -16.72 12.24 29.19
N ASN A 376 -16.16 13.35 28.72
CA ASN A 376 -14.82 13.39 28.12
C ASN A 376 -13.67 13.14 29.11
N GLU A 377 -13.92 13.30 30.41
CA GLU A 377 -12.87 13.25 31.45
C GLU A 377 -12.63 11.86 32.05
N ARG A 378 -13.51 10.89 31.77
CA ARG A 378 -13.42 9.57 32.39
C ARG A 378 -12.46 8.67 31.63
N PRO A 379 -11.50 7.99 32.31
CA PRO A 379 -10.58 7.10 31.64
C PRO A 379 -11.27 5.81 31.18
N PHE A 380 -11.15 5.50 29.90
CA PHE A 380 -11.63 4.25 29.30
C PHE A 380 -10.48 3.42 28.71
N SER A 381 -10.78 2.17 28.37
CA SER A 381 -9.87 1.23 27.70
C SER A 381 -10.62 0.58 26.55
N LEU A 382 -9.94 0.49 25.41
CA LEU A 382 -10.41 -0.23 24.23
C LEU A 382 -9.72 -1.60 24.19
N LYS A 383 -10.49 -2.65 23.89
CA LYS A 383 -9.97 -4.02 23.76
C LYS A 383 -10.38 -4.61 22.43
N LYS A 384 -9.44 -5.28 21.76
CA LYS A 384 -9.75 -6.19 20.65
C LYS A 384 -9.81 -7.61 21.21
N LEU A 385 -10.96 -8.27 21.04
CA LEU A 385 -11.12 -9.68 21.44
C LEU A 385 -10.22 -10.57 20.55
N PRO A 386 -9.55 -11.60 21.12
CA PRO A 386 -9.80 -12.18 22.44
C PRO A 386 -8.90 -11.70 23.61
N GLN A 387 -7.75 -11.02 23.41
CA GLN A 387 -6.80 -10.75 24.52
C GLN A 387 -6.04 -9.41 24.48
N THR A 388 -6.19 -8.57 23.46
CA THR A 388 -5.40 -7.33 23.36
C THR A 388 -6.11 -6.16 24.03
N THR A 389 -5.60 -5.74 25.18
CA THR A 389 -5.93 -4.46 25.82
C THR A 389 -4.98 -3.39 25.34
N PHE A 390 -5.50 -2.27 24.83
CA PHE A 390 -4.67 -1.14 24.45
C PHE A 390 -4.48 -0.24 25.67
N SER A 391 -3.21 -0.04 26.05
CA SER A 391 -2.76 0.83 27.14
C SER A 391 -2.04 2.06 26.57
N GLU A 392 -1.66 3.00 27.45
CA GLU A 392 -0.99 4.25 27.08
C GLU A 392 0.29 4.04 26.24
N ASP A 393 1.06 2.97 26.50
CA ASP A 393 2.24 2.56 25.70
C ASP A 393 1.94 2.21 24.23
N THR A 394 0.65 2.12 23.87
CA THR A 394 0.20 1.77 22.52
C THR A 394 -0.27 3.00 21.73
N PHE A 395 -0.37 4.16 22.37
CA PHE A 395 -0.96 5.35 21.76
C PHE A 395 -0.12 5.91 20.62
N ASP A 396 1.20 5.78 20.71
CA ASP A 396 2.16 6.25 19.70
C ASP A 396 2.29 5.30 18.50
N LYS A 397 1.78 4.06 18.60
CA LYS A 397 1.90 3.06 17.53
C LYS A 397 0.86 3.30 16.44
N THR A 398 1.24 3.01 15.20
CA THR A 398 0.34 3.14 14.05
C THR A 398 -0.70 2.02 13.98
N LEU A 399 -1.86 2.28 13.38
CA LEU A 399 -2.90 1.26 13.19
C LEU A 399 -2.41 0.05 12.38
N LEU A 400 -1.46 0.28 11.46
CA LEU A 400 -0.75 -0.77 10.71
C LEU A 400 0.02 -1.71 11.64
N GLU A 401 0.81 -1.16 12.55
CA GLU A 401 1.63 -1.93 13.49
C GLU A 401 0.78 -2.73 14.47
N LEU A 402 -0.39 -2.20 14.84
CA LEU A 402 -1.33 -2.85 15.74
C LEU A 402 -2.22 -3.88 15.05
N GLY A 403 -2.12 -4.04 13.73
CA GLY A 403 -2.98 -4.95 12.97
C GLY A 403 -4.47 -4.57 13.10
N LEU A 404 -4.74 -3.27 13.21
CA LEU A 404 -6.08 -2.68 13.27
C LEU A 404 -6.51 -2.25 11.87
N PHE A 405 -6.62 -3.20 10.94
CA PHE A 405 -7.06 -3.00 9.56
C PHE A 405 -7.52 -4.36 8.98
N PRO A 406 -8.29 -4.40 7.88
CA PRO A 406 -8.96 -3.28 7.21
C PRO A 406 -10.25 -2.82 7.89
N ALA A 407 -10.93 -3.72 8.61
CA ALA A 407 -12.09 -3.41 9.43
C ALA A 407 -11.93 -4.09 10.78
N THR A 408 -11.90 -3.32 11.86
CA THR A 408 -11.64 -3.85 13.20
C THR A 408 -12.74 -3.47 14.17
N LEU A 409 -13.19 -4.46 14.95
CA LEU A 409 -14.12 -4.27 16.06
C LEU A 409 -13.34 -4.18 17.37
N LEU A 410 -13.51 -3.06 18.07
CA LEU A 410 -13.01 -2.78 19.40
C LEU A 410 -14.17 -2.75 20.38
N MET A 411 -13.95 -3.23 21.59
CA MET A 411 -14.93 -3.16 22.68
C MET A 411 -14.52 -2.09 23.67
N PHE A 412 -15.49 -1.26 24.06
CA PHE A 412 -15.31 -0.18 25.01
C PHE A 412 -15.52 -0.64 26.46
N PHE A 413 -14.62 -0.23 27.37
CA PHE A 413 -14.73 -0.48 28.80
C PHE A 413 -14.27 0.74 29.62
N TRP A 414 -14.98 1.07 30.69
CA TRP A 414 -14.50 2.07 31.67
C TRP A 414 -13.39 1.50 32.56
N LYS A 415 -12.30 2.25 32.80
CA LYS A 415 -11.20 1.81 33.70
C LYS A 415 -11.61 1.84 35.17
N ASN A 416 -12.41 2.84 35.59
CA ASN A 416 -12.89 2.97 36.96
C ASN A 416 -14.33 2.45 37.08
N LYS A 417 -14.54 1.34 37.77
CA LYS A 417 -15.87 0.90 38.23
C LYS A 417 -16.15 1.49 39.62
N SER A 418 -16.49 2.77 39.69
CA SER A 418 -17.06 3.39 40.90
C SER A 418 -18.60 3.31 40.86
N GLU A 419 -19.23 3.32 42.04
CA GLU A 419 -20.64 3.02 42.34
C GLU A 419 -21.71 3.77 41.52
N GLU A 420 -21.32 4.80 40.77
CA GLU A 420 -22.14 5.48 39.76
C GLU A 420 -22.45 4.64 38.50
N THR A 421 -21.91 3.41 38.41
CA THR A 421 -22.19 2.46 37.32
C THR A 421 -23.68 2.20 37.09
N ASN A 422 -24.51 2.24 38.14
CA ASN A 422 -25.95 1.95 38.01
C ASN A 422 -26.76 3.13 37.47
N LEU A 423 -26.30 4.38 37.65
CA LEU A 423 -27.03 5.56 37.19
C LEU A 423 -26.73 5.85 35.71
N ASN A 424 -25.49 5.65 35.27
CA ASN A 424 -25.06 5.97 33.91
C ASN A 424 -25.22 4.84 32.89
N GLU A 425 -25.48 3.59 33.32
CA GLU A 425 -26.11 2.59 32.43
C GLU A 425 -27.48 3.08 31.92
N SER A 426 -28.12 4.00 32.65
CA SER A 426 -29.42 4.59 32.28
C SER A 426 -29.32 5.89 31.47
N VAL A 427 -28.15 6.53 31.38
CA VAL A 427 -27.95 7.85 30.71
C VAL A 427 -27.31 7.73 29.32
N GLY A 428 -26.86 6.53 28.94
CA GLY A 428 -26.22 6.29 27.64
C GLY A 428 -24.74 6.71 27.61
N TYR A 429 -24.00 6.21 26.62
CA TYR A 429 -22.54 6.42 26.52
C TYR A 429 -22.16 7.51 25.51
N LEU A 430 -22.93 7.64 24.42
CA LEU A 430 -22.70 8.55 23.30
C LEU A 430 -23.54 9.82 23.43
N LYS A 431 -23.03 10.95 22.92
CA LYS A 431 -23.76 12.23 22.89
C LYS A 431 -25.12 12.09 22.18
N GLU A 432 -26.13 12.78 22.70
CA GLU A 432 -27.50 12.75 22.16
C GLU A 432 -27.58 13.20 20.70
N GLU A 433 -26.73 14.14 20.28
CA GLU A 433 -26.60 14.61 18.89
C GLU A 433 -26.19 13.49 17.91
N LEU A 434 -25.49 12.47 18.39
CA LEU A 434 -25.07 11.32 17.57
C LEU A 434 -26.15 10.24 17.51
N LEU A 435 -26.99 10.17 18.56
CA LEU A 435 -28.12 9.23 18.63
C LEU A 435 -29.26 9.64 17.69
N SER A 436 -29.44 10.94 17.45
CA SER A 436 -30.41 11.45 16.47
C SER A 436 -29.99 11.19 15.01
N MET A 437 -28.69 10.94 14.78
CA MET A 437 -28.09 10.64 13.48
C MET A 437 -28.10 9.14 13.14
N ILE A 438 -28.70 8.30 13.99
CA ILE A 438 -28.89 6.87 13.70
C ILE A 438 -29.78 6.76 12.45
N GLN A 439 -29.18 6.34 11.34
CA GLN A 439 -29.95 6.08 10.12
C GLN A 439 -30.95 4.96 10.39
N PRO A 440 -32.27 5.16 10.19
CA PRO A 440 -33.21 4.06 10.18
C PRO A 440 -32.82 3.10 9.05
N ALA A 441 -32.98 1.81 9.31
CA ALA A 441 -32.60 0.72 8.41
C ALA A 441 -33.34 0.77 7.07
#